data_AF-A0A6J7F2D6-F1
#
_entry.id   AF-A0A6J7F2D6-F1
#
_cell.length_a   1.000
_cell.length_b   1.000
_cell.length_c   1.000
_cell.angle_alpha   90.00
_cell.angle_beta   90.00
_cell.angle_gamma   90.00
#
_symmetry.space_group_name_H-M   'P 1'
#
loop_
_entity.id
_entity.type
_entity.pdbx_description
1 polymer ?
#
loop_
_entity_poly.entity_id
_entity_poly.type
_entity_poly.pdbx_seq_one_letter_code
_entity_poly.pdbx_strand_id
1 'polypeptide(L)' 'MGGSPSTGTYVTGWIKRGPSGFIGTNKSCAQETVGHLVDDFNAGRLTDPIDLPSAWTASSGRGSLRRSKNRLLALRRS' A
#
# COMPACT_ATOMS: atom_id res chain seq x y z
N MET A 1 -22.02 6.11 -17.58
CA MET A 1 -21.52 4.93 -16.82
C MET A 1 -20.29 5.36 -16.05
N GLY A 2 -20.35 5.47 -14.73
CA GLY A 2 -19.17 5.66 -13.88
C GLY A 2 -18.68 4.30 -13.40
N GLY A 3 -17.37 4.04 -13.46
CA GLY A 3 -16.79 2.80 -12.94
C GLY A 3 -16.81 2.76 -11.41
N SER A 4 -16.89 1.56 -10.85
CA SER A 4 -16.72 1.36 -9.40
C SER A 4 -15.25 1.57 -9.01
N PRO A 5 -14.96 2.21 -7.86
CA PRO A 5 -13.58 2.40 -7.40
C PRO A 5 -12.89 1.06 -7.12
N SER A 6 -11.64 0.93 -7.56
CA SER A 6 -10.80 -0.24 -7.28
C SER A 6 -10.13 -0.12 -5.92
N THR A 7 -10.39 -1.08 -5.02
CA THR A 7 -9.76 -1.12 -3.69
C THR A 7 -8.24 -1.17 -3.78
N GLY A 8 -7.54 -0.42 -2.92
CA GLY A 8 -6.07 -0.38 -2.88
C GLY A 8 -5.42 0.35 -4.06
N THR A 9 -6.22 0.96 -4.95
CA THR A 9 -5.71 1.76 -6.07
C THR A 9 -5.84 3.24 -5.74
N TYR A 10 -4.73 3.97 -5.83
CA TYR A 10 -4.66 5.40 -5.55
C TYR A 10 -4.15 6.15 -6.78
N VAL A 11 -4.64 7.37 -6.96
CA VAL A 11 -4.26 8.24 -8.06
C VAL A 11 -3.81 9.60 -7.53
N THR A 12 -2.87 10.23 -8.21
CA THR A 12 -2.38 11.58 -7.90
C THR A 12 -2.10 12.36 -9.17
N GLY A 13 -1.92 13.67 -9.08
CA GLY A 13 -1.65 14.52 -10.22
C GLY A 13 -2.91 14.88 -10.99
N TRP A 14 -2.77 15.18 -12.28
CA TRP A 14 -3.87 15.64 -13.13
C TRP A 14 -5.00 14.63 -13.29
N ILE A 15 -4.71 13.33 -13.21
CA ILE A 15 -5.76 12.31 -13.24
C ILE A 15 -6.70 12.41 -12.02
N LYS A 16 -6.22 12.96 -10.89
CA LYS A 16 -7.01 13.18 -9.67
C LYS A 16 -7.73 14.54 -9.67
N ARG A 17 -7.04 15.61 -10.09
CA ARG A 17 -7.51 17.00 -9.89
C ARG A 17 -7.81 17.79 -11.17
N GLY A 18 -7.68 17.15 -12.34
CA GLY A 18 -7.77 17.81 -13.64
C GLY A 18 -6.44 18.45 -14.09
N PRO A 19 -6.35 18.85 -15.37
CA PRO A 19 -5.12 19.32 -16.02
C PRO A 19 -4.82 20.79 -15.68
N SER A 20 -4.65 21.11 -14.40
CA SER A 20 -4.41 22.47 -13.92
C SER A 20 -3.35 22.55 -12.80
N GLY A 21 -2.85 23.76 -12.58
CA GLY A 21 -1.80 24.07 -11.60
C GLY A 21 -0.37 24.00 -12.16
N PHE A 22 0.59 24.45 -11.35
CA PHE A 22 2.02 24.45 -11.69
C PHE A 22 2.68 23.11 -11.33
N ILE A 23 3.95 22.92 -11.71
CA ILE A 23 4.73 21.69 -11.44
C ILE A 23 4.69 21.31 -9.94
N GLY A 24 4.72 22.31 -9.05
CA GLY A 24 4.67 22.11 -7.60
C GLY A 24 3.32 21.60 -7.06
N THR A 25 2.21 21.83 -7.76
CA THR A 25 0.87 21.40 -7.30
C THR A 25 0.74 19.87 -7.27
N ASN A 26 1.52 19.15 -8.08
CA ASN A 26 1.60 17.69 -8.01
C ASN A 26 2.19 17.20 -6.68
N LYS A 27 3.10 17.97 -6.07
CA LYS A 27 3.76 17.57 -4.81
C LYS A 27 2.75 17.49 -3.67
N SER A 28 1.99 18.55 -3.43
CA SER A 28 0.99 18.58 -2.36
C SER A 28 -0.13 17.55 -2.57
N CYS A 29 -0.58 17.39 -3.82
CA CYS A 29 -1.54 16.36 -4.21
C CYS A 29 -1.02 14.93 -3.91
N ALA A 30 0.27 14.68 -4.17
CA ALA A 30 0.90 13.40 -3.86
C ALA A 30 1.03 13.18 -2.35
N GLN A 31 1.41 14.21 -1.58
CA GLN A 31 1.52 14.12 -0.12
C GLN A 31 0.21 13.72 0.54
N GLU A 32 -0.90 14.35 0.15
CA GLU A 32 -2.24 14.00 0.64
C GLU A 32 -2.59 12.54 0.29
N THR A 33 -2.35 12.13 -0.96
CA THR A 33 -2.66 10.78 -1.43
C THR A 33 -1.85 9.72 -0.70
N VAL A 34 -0.57 9.99 -0.43
CA VAL A 34 0.28 9.12 0.40
C VAL A 34 -0.21 9.06 1.84
N GLY A 35 -0.72 10.17 2.39
CA GLY A 35 -1.36 10.20 3.70
C GLY A 35 -2.51 9.19 3.78
N HIS A 36 -3.45 9.25 2.83
CA HIS A 36 -4.57 8.29 2.78
C HIS A 36 -4.10 6.84 2.59
N LEU A 37 -3.09 6.61 1.76
CA LEU A 37 -2.50 5.27 1.59
C LEU A 37 -1.95 4.73 2.91
N VAL A 38 -1.23 5.56 3.67
CA VAL A 38 -0.66 5.17 4.97
C VAL A 38 -1.76 4.93 6.01
N ASP A 39 -2.81 5.74 6.02
CA ASP A 39 -3.95 5.55 6.92
C ASP A 39 -4.66 4.21 6.65
N ASP A 40 -4.91 3.89 5.38
CA ASP A 40 -5.52 2.61 5.00
C ASP A 40 -4.60 1.42 5.28
N PHE A 41 -3.28 1.59 5.14
CA PHE A 41 -2.30 0.59 5.57
C PHE A 41 -2.39 0.33 7.07
N ASN A 42 -2.38 1.39 7.89
CA ASN A 42 -2.46 1.30 9.34
C ASN A 42 -3.80 0.71 9.82
N ALA A 43 -4.88 0.96 9.08
CA ALA A 43 -6.20 0.38 9.32
C ALA A 43 -6.34 -1.07 8.85
N GLY A 44 -5.31 -1.66 8.22
CA GLY A 44 -5.35 -3.03 7.71
C GLY A 44 -6.29 -3.24 6.52
N ARG A 45 -6.56 -2.18 5.74
CA ARG A 45 -7.47 -2.21 4.58
C ARG A 45 -6.79 -2.61 3.27
N LEU A 46 -5.45 -2.66 3.26
CA LEU A 46 -4.67 -3.08 2.11
C LEU A 46 -4.44 -4.59 2.14
N THR A 47 -4.59 -5.23 0.98
CA THR A 47 -4.16 -6.62 0.79
C THR A 47 -2.64 -6.75 0.96
N ASP A 48 -2.21 -7.92 1.45
CA ASP A 48 -0.78 -8.24 1.50
C ASP A 48 -0.16 -8.08 0.10
N PRO A 49 1.07 -7.55 0.00
CA PRO A 49 1.76 -7.46 -1.27
C PRO A 49 1.88 -8.87 -1.87
N ILE A 50 1.61 -8.97 -3.17
CA ILE A 50 1.90 -10.16 -3.97
C ILE A 50 3.37 -10.54 -3.75
N ASP A 51 3.63 -11.82 -3.45
CA ASP A 51 4.95 -12.34 -3.15
C ASP A 51 5.91 -11.93 -4.28
N LEU A 52 6.79 -10.97 -3.98
CA LEU A 52 7.86 -10.60 -4.90
C LEU A 52 8.78 -11.81 -5.07
N PRO A 53 9.42 -11.99 -6.24
CA PRO A 53 10.43 -13.02 -6.40
C PRO A 53 11.43 -12.94 -5.24
N SER A 54 11.74 -14.09 -4.62
CA SER A 54 12.58 -14.18 -3.43
C SER A 54 13.93 -13.47 -3.54
N ALA A 55 14.43 -13.28 -4.78
CA ALA A 55 15.60 -12.48 -5.11
C ALA A 55 15.52 -11.00 -4.67
N TRP A 56 14.31 -10.44 -4.55
CA TRP A 56 14.08 -9.05 -4.13
C TRP A 56 13.70 -8.96 -2.65
N THR A 57 13.21 -10.05 -2.05
CA THR A 57 12.83 -10.11 -0.64
C THR A 57 14.04 -10.24 0.29
N ALA A 58 15.14 -10.82 -0.18
CA ALA A 58 16.34 -11.06 0.62
C ALA A 58 17.02 -9.76 1.11
N SER A 59 16.89 -8.64 0.39
CA SER A 59 17.47 -7.34 0.75
C SER A 59 16.55 -6.49 1.63
N SER A 60 15.25 -6.79 1.65
CA SER A 60 14.25 -6.11 2.47
C SER A 60 13.86 -7.02 3.64
N GLY A 61 14.45 -6.84 4.82
CA GLY A 61 14.23 -7.68 6.03
C GLY A 61 12.81 -7.71 6.62
N ARG A 62 11.76 -7.75 5.79
CA ARG A 62 10.34 -7.66 6.13
C ARG A 62 9.56 -8.98 6.02
N GLY A 63 10.06 -9.97 5.27
CA GLY A 63 9.34 -11.24 5.03
C GLY A 63 9.31 -12.23 6.21
N SER A 64 10.23 -12.09 7.17
CA SER A 64 10.42 -13.06 8.26
C SER A 64 9.43 -12.89 9.43
N LEU A 65 8.98 -11.65 9.72
CA LEU A 65 8.35 -11.35 11.00
C LEU A 65 6.88 -11.78 11.08
N ARG A 66 6.14 -11.78 9.97
CA ARG A 66 4.70 -12.13 9.94
C ARG A 66 4.47 -13.64 9.84
N ARG A 67 5.28 -14.38 9.06
CA ARG A 67 5.25 -15.85 9.02
C ARG A 67 5.60 -16.48 10.38
N SER A 68 6.55 -15.89 11.10
CA SER A 68 7.00 -16.40 12.41
C SER A 68 5.91 -16.34 13.49
N LYS A 69 5.06 -15.30 13.48
CA LYS A 69 3.96 -15.19 14.45
C LYS A 69 2.86 -16.23 14.25
N ASN A 70 2.47 -16.54 13.00
CA ASN A 70 1.45 -17.56 12.73
C ASN A 70 1.92 -18.99 13.05
N ARG A 71 3.22 -19.29 12.88
CA ARG A 71 3.78 -20.59 13.24
C ARG A 71 3.83 -20.77 14.77
N LEU A 72 4.22 -19.74 15.51
CA LEU A 72 4.22 -19.75 16.98
C LEU A 72 2.81 -19.86 17.59
N LEU A 73 1.80 -19.28 16.94
CA LEU A 73 0.41 -19.40 17.39
C LEU A 73 -0.18 -20.80 17.12
N ALA A 74 0.25 -21.46 16.04
CA ALA A 74 -0.14 -22.83 15.72
C ALA A 74 0.50 -23.87 16.67
N LEU A 75 1.74 -23.64 17.10
CA LEU A 75 2.47 -24.53 18.02
C LEU A 75 2.02 -24.43 19.50
N ARG A 76 1.32 -23.36 19.90
CA ARG A 76 0.75 -23.23 21.27
C ARG A 76 -0.64 -23.86 21.42
N ARG A 77 -1.17 -24.47 20.37
CA ARG A 77 -2.48 -25.17 20.36
C ARG A 77 -2.32 -26.69 20.20
N SER A 78 -1.10 -27.21 20.32
CA SER A 78 -0.76 -28.64 20.30
C SER A 78 -0.13 -29.03 21.62
#